data_AF-A0A1C7NCP3-F1
#
_entry.id   AF-A0A1C7NCP3-F1
#
_cell.length_a   1.000
_cell.length_b   1.000
_cell.length_c   1.000
_cell.angle_alpha   90.00
_cell.angle_beta   90.00
_cell.angle_gamma   90.00
#
_symmetry.space_group_name_H-M   'P 1'
#
loop_
_entity.id
_entity.type
_entity.pdbx_description
1 polymer ?
#
loop_
_entity_poly.entity_id
_entity_poly.type
_entity_poly.pdbx_seq_one_letter_code
_entity_poly.pdbx_strand_id
1 'polypeptide(L)'
;MLYIGLEELQNFISSNRGNDCCLRIFIEAHQGLIVATNRYNSWEHLKEAWTKRFRECLKKAGFFVRGEKQLLFVEDDTWKAIYQMTGFETNTLRMKLLFWCERKFKNENDPEDAEQIKQQIVEVEGKEAKSLSESLLIMSFKFLNTFSTLTLVQKCVLKLCVSNIININSQVYAEEFRRHLSISQFEQLSALSAPAMIEQETEAEVKTLFEQSKKIVFEGAAGSLDFDVEKGKKQRIAFICTYM
;
A
#
# COMPACT_ATOMS: atom_id res chain seq x y z
N MET A 1 -4.27 -22.20 9.70
CA MET A 1 -4.05 -21.14 8.70
C MET A 1 -2.90 -21.60 7.81
N LEU A 2 -3.16 -21.77 6.52
CA LEU A 2 -2.15 -22.12 5.51
C LEU A 2 -1.60 -20.81 4.94
N TYR A 3 -0.27 -20.67 4.87
CA TYR A 3 0.39 -19.52 4.25
C TYR A 3 1.64 -19.97 3.50
N ILE A 4 2.05 -19.20 2.49
CA ILE A 4 3.25 -19.51 1.71
C ILE A 4 4.47 -19.35 2.62
N GLY A 5 5.31 -20.39 2.69
CA GLY A 5 6.44 -20.47 3.60
C GLY A 5 6.19 -21.23 4.91
N LEU A 6 4.99 -21.79 5.12
CA LEU A 6 4.64 -22.51 6.35
C LEU A 6 5.47 -23.79 6.51
N GLU A 7 5.63 -24.58 5.46
CA GLU A 7 6.40 -25.83 5.51
C GLU A 7 7.87 -25.55 5.80
N GLU A 8 8.45 -24.55 5.16
CA GLU A 8 9.82 -24.10 5.36
C GLU A 8 10.04 -23.61 6.79
N LEU A 9 9.10 -22.83 7.34
CA LEU A 9 9.11 -22.40 8.73
C LEU A 9 9.05 -23.58 9.71
N GLN A 10 8.14 -24.54 9.46
CA GLN A 10 7.97 -25.71 10.30
C GLN A 10 9.20 -26.64 10.23
N ASN A 11 9.75 -26.84 9.04
CA ASN A 11 10.95 -27.62 8.82
C ASN A 11 12.16 -26.95 9.47
N PHE A 12 12.31 -25.63 9.34
CA PHE A 12 13.37 -24.87 9.98
C PHE A 12 13.33 -25.00 11.51
N ILE A 13 12.15 -24.79 12.12
CA ILE A 13 11.98 -24.87 13.58
C ILE A 13 12.17 -26.32 14.07
N SER A 14 11.74 -27.31 13.30
CA SER A 14 11.92 -28.72 13.66
C SER A 14 13.37 -29.18 13.56
N SER A 15 14.11 -28.67 12.57
CA SER A 15 15.51 -29.03 12.32
C SER A 15 16.49 -28.32 13.24
N ASN A 16 16.14 -27.13 13.73
CA ASN A 16 17.03 -26.29 14.55
C ASN A 16 16.55 -26.20 16.00
N ARG A 17 16.13 -27.31 16.63
CA ARG A 17 15.71 -27.29 18.04
C ARG A 17 16.87 -26.93 18.98
N GLY A 18 17.03 -25.63 19.28
CA GLY A 18 18.11 -25.10 20.12
C GLY A 18 18.31 -23.58 19.99
N ASN A 19 19.51 -23.08 20.33
CA ASN A 19 19.86 -21.65 20.33
C ASN A 19 19.83 -20.98 18.94
N ASP A 20 19.88 -21.77 17.86
CA ASP A 20 19.90 -21.27 16.48
C ASP A 20 18.50 -21.13 15.86
N CYS A 21 17.43 -21.34 16.65
CA CYS A 21 16.04 -21.23 16.21
C CYS A 21 15.52 -19.78 16.23
N CYS A 22 16.23 -18.82 15.64
CA CYS A 22 15.81 -17.42 15.60
C CYS A 22 15.33 -16.98 14.20
N LEU A 23 14.45 -15.99 14.19
CA LEU A 23 13.83 -15.44 12.98
C LEU A 23 14.87 -14.83 12.04
N ARG A 24 15.95 -14.23 12.58
CA ARG A 24 17.06 -13.71 11.79
C ARG A 24 17.69 -14.80 10.92
N ILE A 25 18.04 -15.95 11.50
CA ILE A 25 18.66 -17.06 10.77
C ILE A 25 17.68 -17.63 9.73
N PHE A 26 16.40 -17.73 10.08
CA PHE A 26 15.38 -18.15 9.11
C PHE A 26 15.34 -17.21 7.89
N ILE A 27 15.31 -15.90 8.15
CA ILE A 27 15.27 -14.86 7.14
C ILE A 27 16.50 -14.91 6.23
N GLU A 28 17.69 -15.05 6.80
CA GLU A 28 18.94 -15.14 6.04
C GLU A 28 18.94 -16.38 5.12
N ALA A 29 18.47 -17.53 5.62
CA ALA A 29 18.42 -18.77 4.85
C ALA A 29 17.29 -18.81 3.79
N HIS A 30 16.18 -18.10 4.04
CA HIS A 30 14.97 -18.16 3.20
C HIS A 30 14.59 -16.80 2.62
N GLN A 31 15.58 -15.91 2.45
CA GLN A 31 15.35 -14.56 1.95
C GLN A 31 14.60 -14.57 0.61
N GLY A 32 15.02 -15.43 -0.33
CA GLY A 32 14.38 -15.55 -1.65
C GLY A 32 12.90 -15.90 -1.59
N LEU A 33 12.48 -16.74 -0.63
CA LEU A 33 11.08 -17.09 -0.39
C LEU A 33 10.30 -15.88 0.13
N ILE A 34 10.83 -15.17 1.12
CA ILE A 34 10.19 -13.97 1.70
C ILE A 34 10.03 -12.90 0.62
N VAL A 35 11.07 -12.74 -0.21
CA VAL A 35 11.10 -11.80 -1.33
C VAL A 35 10.06 -12.15 -2.38
N ALA A 36 10.05 -13.39 -2.87
CA ALA A 36 9.15 -13.85 -3.93
C ALA A 36 7.66 -13.87 -3.51
N THR A 37 7.39 -13.90 -2.20
CA THR A 37 6.03 -14.05 -1.66
C THR A 37 5.51 -12.79 -0.97
N ASN A 38 6.26 -11.69 -1.01
CA ASN A 38 5.83 -10.43 -0.44
C ASN A 38 4.63 -9.87 -1.21
N ARG A 39 3.55 -9.57 -0.47
CA ARG A 39 2.34 -8.89 -0.97
C ARG A 39 2.03 -7.63 -0.16
N TYR A 40 2.92 -7.25 0.74
CA TYR A 40 2.74 -6.11 1.64
C TYR A 40 3.21 -4.83 0.97
N ASN A 41 2.54 -3.72 1.27
CA ASN A 41 2.84 -2.38 0.74
C ASN A 41 3.77 -1.55 1.66
N SER A 42 4.25 -2.15 2.75
CA SER A 42 5.19 -1.52 3.66
C SER A 42 6.08 -2.59 4.32
N TRP A 43 7.30 -2.20 4.69
CA TRP A 43 8.24 -3.09 5.37
C TRP A 43 7.78 -3.42 6.79
N GLU A 44 7.02 -2.53 7.44
CA GLU A 44 6.41 -2.73 8.75
C GLU A 44 5.37 -3.86 8.71
N HIS A 45 4.49 -3.87 7.69
CA HIS A 45 3.51 -4.94 7.52
C HIS A 45 4.17 -6.28 7.17
N LEU A 46 5.23 -6.26 6.37
CA LEU A 46 6.05 -7.45 6.09
C LEU A 46 6.66 -8.00 7.39
N LYS A 47 7.29 -7.14 8.19
CA LYS A 47 7.88 -7.47 9.49
C LYS A 47 6.84 -8.05 10.44
N GLU A 48 5.70 -7.39 10.61
CA GLU A 48 4.64 -7.83 11.51
C GLU A 48 4.13 -9.22 11.13
N ALA A 49 3.86 -9.43 9.84
CA ALA A 49 3.32 -10.68 9.33
C ALA A 49 4.27 -11.85 9.56
N TRP A 50 5.55 -11.72 9.19
CA TRP A 50 6.53 -12.79 9.36
C TRP A 50 6.88 -13.04 10.83
N THR A 51 6.94 -12.00 11.65
CA THR A 51 7.09 -12.13 13.11
C THR A 51 5.93 -12.93 13.71
N LYS A 52 4.69 -12.64 13.29
CA LYS A 52 3.50 -13.36 13.75
C LYS A 52 3.52 -14.83 13.32
N ARG A 53 3.85 -15.11 12.05
CA ARG A 53 3.97 -16.47 11.50
C ARG A 53 5.00 -17.31 12.25
N PHE A 54 6.20 -16.76 12.49
CA PHE A 54 7.26 -17.43 13.23
C PHE A 54 6.85 -17.73 14.67
N ARG A 55 6.25 -16.75 15.36
CA ARG A 55 5.69 -16.92 16.71
C ARG A 55 4.66 -18.05 16.77
N GLU A 56 3.75 -18.12 15.81
CA GLU A 56 2.74 -19.18 15.76
C GLU A 56 3.36 -20.58 15.58
N CYS A 57 4.41 -20.69 14.75
CA CYS A 57 5.11 -21.97 14.58
C CYS A 57 5.92 -22.36 15.83
N LEU A 58 6.58 -21.42 16.50
CA LEU A 58 7.26 -21.67 17.78
C LEU A 58 6.29 -22.21 18.84
N LYS A 59 5.11 -21.60 18.96
CA LYS A 59 4.05 -22.06 19.89
C LYS A 59 3.61 -23.48 19.58
N LYS A 60 3.39 -23.81 18.30
CA LYS A 60 3.00 -25.16 17.87
C LYS A 60 4.10 -26.20 18.11
N ALA A 61 5.36 -25.81 18.01
CA ALA A 61 6.50 -26.67 18.25
C ALA A 61 6.84 -26.86 19.74
N GLY A 62 6.13 -26.18 20.66
CA GLY A 62 6.29 -26.34 22.10
C GLY A 62 7.43 -25.51 22.71
N PHE A 63 7.94 -24.49 22.01
CA PHE A 63 8.90 -23.55 22.59
C PHE A 63 8.22 -22.65 23.62
N PHE A 64 8.67 -22.70 24.88
CA PHE A 64 8.14 -21.86 25.96
C PHE A 64 8.81 -20.47 26.00
N VAL A 65 8.01 -19.48 26.39
CA VAL A 65 8.12 -18.01 26.24
C VAL A 65 9.39 -17.34 26.82
N ARG A 66 10.32 -18.06 27.45
CA ARG A 66 11.56 -17.44 27.96
C ARG A 66 12.51 -17.13 26.81
N GLY A 67 12.74 -15.83 26.56
CA GLY A 67 13.60 -15.37 25.47
C GLY A 67 12.91 -15.18 24.12
N GLU A 68 11.57 -15.25 24.06
CA GLU A 68 10.80 -15.07 22.81
C GLU A 68 11.20 -13.78 22.07
N LYS A 69 11.44 -12.69 22.81
CA LYS A 69 11.90 -11.42 22.22
C LYS A 69 13.22 -11.55 21.46
N GLN A 70 14.17 -12.36 21.95
CA GLN A 70 15.46 -12.56 21.26
C GLN A 70 15.29 -13.45 20.02
N LEU A 71 14.43 -14.47 20.08
CA LEU A 71 14.16 -15.34 18.93
C LEU A 71 13.43 -14.62 17.80
N LEU A 72 12.61 -13.61 18.13
CA LEU A 72 11.86 -12.81 17.17
C LEU A 72 12.59 -11.54 16.72
N PHE A 73 13.69 -11.18 17.38
CA PHE A 73 14.38 -9.92 17.10
C PHE A 73 15.12 -9.99 15.77
N VAL A 74 14.84 -9.00 14.92
CA VAL A 74 15.48 -8.76 13.65
C VAL A 74 15.52 -7.25 13.49
N GLU A 75 16.68 -6.71 13.11
CA GLU A 75 16.89 -5.27 12.96
C GLU A 75 16.00 -4.71 11.84
N ASP A 76 15.55 -3.47 12.00
CA ASP A 76 14.68 -2.82 11.02
C ASP A 76 15.36 -2.70 9.65
N ASP A 77 16.67 -2.49 9.61
CA ASP A 77 17.41 -2.37 8.37
C ASP A 77 17.45 -3.68 7.57
N THR A 78 17.42 -4.82 8.25
CA THR A 78 17.25 -6.13 7.59
C THR A 78 15.89 -6.22 6.89
N TRP A 79 14.81 -5.80 7.55
CA TRP A 79 13.47 -5.80 6.95
C TRP A 79 13.34 -4.84 5.78
N LYS A 80 13.92 -3.64 5.91
CA LYS A 80 13.99 -2.67 4.82
C LYS A 80 14.73 -3.26 3.62
N ALA A 81 15.89 -3.88 3.82
CA ALA A 81 16.66 -4.50 2.74
C ALA A 81 15.87 -5.61 2.02
N ILE A 82 15.20 -6.49 2.77
CA ILE A 82 14.36 -7.56 2.18
C ILE A 82 13.18 -6.98 1.41
N TYR A 83 12.52 -5.98 1.98
CA TYR A 83 11.41 -5.29 1.32
C TYR A 83 11.86 -4.64 0.01
N GLN A 84 13.05 -4.01 -0.02
CA GLN A 84 13.63 -3.43 -1.24
C GLN A 84 13.92 -4.47 -2.33
N MET A 85 14.21 -5.72 -1.95
CA MET A 85 14.47 -6.82 -2.90
C MET A 85 13.19 -7.40 -3.54
N THR A 86 11.99 -7.11 -3.00
CA THR A 86 10.70 -7.67 -3.46
C THR A 86 10.17 -7.10 -4.78
N GLY A 87 11.02 -6.44 -5.57
CA GLY A 87 10.61 -5.77 -6.81
C GLY A 87 9.94 -4.41 -6.59
N PHE A 88 9.75 -3.98 -5.34
CA PHE A 88 9.69 -2.55 -5.02
C PHE A 88 11.11 -1.99 -5.07
N GLU A 89 11.67 -1.91 -6.28
CA GLU A 89 12.95 -1.24 -6.50
C GLU A 89 12.85 0.17 -5.89
N THR A 90 13.52 0.36 -4.76
CA THR A 90 13.81 1.68 -4.18
C THR A 90 14.57 2.56 -5.17
N ASN A 91 15.12 1.96 -6.23
CA ASN A 91 15.78 2.63 -7.32
C ASN A 91 14.85 2.97 -8.50
N THR A 92 13.56 2.61 -8.45
CA THR A 92 12.62 3.08 -9.46
C THR A 92 12.47 4.59 -9.35
N LEU A 93 12.45 5.26 -10.50
CA LEU A 93 12.21 6.69 -10.60
C LEU A 93 10.96 7.13 -9.80
N ARG A 94 9.93 6.28 -9.76
CA ARG A 94 8.71 6.50 -8.97
C ARG A 94 8.97 6.60 -7.47
N MET A 95 9.70 5.64 -6.90
CA MET A 95 10.00 5.64 -5.46
C MET A 95 10.87 6.84 -5.08
N LYS A 96 11.82 7.22 -5.94
CA LYS A 96 12.62 8.44 -5.76
C LYS A 96 11.74 9.70 -5.72
N LEU A 97 10.78 9.82 -6.64
CA LEU A 97 9.80 10.93 -6.63
C LEU A 97 8.86 10.90 -5.41
N LEU A 98 8.44 9.71 -4.95
CA LEU A 98 7.64 9.56 -3.74
C LEU A 98 8.42 10.06 -2.51
N PHE A 99 9.66 9.61 -2.34
CA PHE A 99 10.53 10.06 -1.24
C PHE A 99 10.77 11.56 -1.28
N TRP A 100 11.06 12.12 -2.47
CA TRP A 100 11.18 13.57 -2.63
C TRP A 100 9.90 14.31 -2.23
N CYS A 101 8.75 13.80 -2.65
CA CYS A 101 7.45 14.34 -2.26
C CYS A 101 7.28 14.36 -0.73
N GLU A 102 7.56 13.26 -0.04
CA GLU A 102 7.49 13.20 1.42
C GLU A 102 8.38 14.25 2.10
N ARG A 103 9.63 14.40 1.64
CA ARG A 103 10.57 15.41 2.16
C ARG A 103 10.06 16.83 1.98
N LYS A 104 9.55 17.17 0.79
CA LYS A 104 8.94 18.47 0.52
C LYS A 104 7.76 18.78 1.45
N PHE A 105 6.90 17.79 1.74
CA PHE A 105 5.79 17.97 2.69
C PHE A 105 6.23 18.11 4.14
N LYS A 106 7.41 17.58 4.51
CA LYS A 106 8.03 17.75 5.83
C LYS A 106 8.90 19.01 5.94
N ASN A 107 8.96 19.83 4.89
CA ASN A 107 9.87 20.98 4.76
C ASN A 107 11.36 20.60 4.91
N GLU A 108 11.72 19.40 4.49
CA GLU A 108 13.11 18.93 4.44
C GLU A 108 13.77 19.37 3.12
N ASN A 109 15.11 19.40 3.10
CA ASN A 109 15.87 19.67 1.89
C ASN A 109 15.58 18.64 0.80
N ASP A 110 15.82 19.02 -0.46
CA ASP A 110 15.75 18.12 -1.60
C ASP A 110 16.69 16.92 -1.44
N PRO A 111 16.36 15.77 -2.06
CA PRO A 111 17.20 14.58 -1.95
C PRO A 111 18.52 14.81 -2.70
N GLU A 112 19.59 14.17 -2.24
CA GLU A 112 20.95 14.33 -2.80
C GLU A 112 21.02 13.91 -4.28
N ASP A 113 20.13 13.01 -4.71
CA ASP A 113 20.04 12.50 -6.07
C ASP A 113 19.06 13.29 -6.98
N ALA A 114 18.62 14.49 -6.58
CA ALA A 114 17.66 15.30 -7.34
C ALA A 114 18.06 15.54 -8.81
N GLU A 115 19.36 15.81 -9.09
CA GLU A 115 19.83 15.97 -10.48
C GLU A 115 19.82 14.65 -11.25
N GLN A 116 20.06 13.51 -10.59
CA GLN A 116 19.95 12.19 -11.23
C GLN A 116 18.49 11.86 -11.56
N ILE A 117 17.55 12.22 -10.67
CA ILE A 117 16.10 12.08 -10.91
C ILE A 117 15.70 12.93 -12.11
N LYS A 118 16.18 14.17 -12.18
CA LYS A 118 15.92 15.10 -13.30
C LYS A 118 16.42 14.55 -14.63
N GLN A 119 17.63 14.00 -14.69
CA GLN A 119 18.17 13.37 -15.91
C GLN A 119 17.27 12.23 -16.41
N GLN A 120 16.89 11.32 -15.51
CA GLN A 120 15.97 10.22 -15.85
C GLN A 120 14.61 10.74 -16.33
N ILE A 121 14.08 11.83 -15.76
CA ILE A 121 12.83 12.43 -16.23
C ILE A 121 12.98 13.05 -17.61
N VAL A 122 14.11 13.71 -17.91
CA VAL A 122 14.37 14.28 -19.24
C VAL A 122 14.44 13.17 -20.29
N GLU A 123 15.05 12.03 -19.98
CA GLU A 123 15.06 10.86 -20.86
C GLU A 123 13.65 10.31 -21.12
N VAL A 124 12.82 10.21 -20.08
CA VAL A 124 11.42 9.78 -20.20
C VAL A 124 10.59 10.81 -20.99
N GLU A 125 10.85 12.10 -20.79
CA GLU A 125 10.18 13.20 -21.51
C GLU A 125 10.58 13.24 -23.00
N GLY A 126 11.79 12.82 -23.34
CA GLY A 126 12.28 12.73 -24.71
C GLY A 126 11.69 11.58 -25.54
N LYS A 127 11.01 10.61 -24.94
CA LYS A 127 10.37 9.50 -25.68
C LYS A 127 9.23 10.01 -26.56
N GLU A 128 9.17 9.56 -27.81
CA GLU A 128 8.10 9.91 -28.76
C GLU A 128 6.72 9.45 -28.27
N ALA A 129 6.62 8.21 -27.82
CA ALA A 129 5.40 7.64 -27.22
C ALA A 129 5.62 7.38 -25.73
N LYS A 130 4.78 8.00 -24.89
CA LYS A 130 4.84 7.85 -23.43
C LYS A 130 3.63 7.06 -22.95
N SER A 131 3.89 6.08 -22.09
CA SER A 131 2.82 5.43 -21.33
C SER A 131 2.17 6.43 -20.36
N LEU A 132 0.95 6.13 -19.94
CA LEU A 132 0.27 6.90 -18.89
C LEU A 132 1.12 6.98 -17.61
N SER A 133 1.74 5.87 -17.22
CA SER A 133 2.62 5.80 -16.05
C SER A 133 3.78 6.80 -16.16
N GLU A 134 4.42 6.88 -17.32
CA GLU A 134 5.52 7.82 -17.59
C GLU A 134 5.05 9.28 -17.60
N SER A 135 3.89 9.56 -18.17
CA SER A 135 3.29 10.90 -18.10
C SER A 135 3.03 11.34 -16.66
N LEU A 136 2.57 10.43 -15.80
CA LEU A 136 2.37 10.71 -14.37
C LEU A 136 3.70 10.96 -13.64
N LEU A 137 4.79 10.27 -14.00
CA LEU A 137 6.13 10.55 -13.45
C LEU A 137 6.60 11.96 -13.82
N ILE A 138 6.45 12.35 -15.09
CA ILE A 138 6.80 13.69 -15.57
C ILE A 138 5.97 14.75 -14.84
N MET A 139 4.65 14.53 -14.72
CA MET A 139 3.74 15.43 -14.01
C MET A 139 4.14 15.60 -12.54
N SER A 140 4.41 14.50 -11.83
CA SER A 140 4.87 14.53 -10.44
C SER A 140 6.18 15.31 -10.29
N PHE A 141 7.15 15.10 -11.19
CA PHE A 141 8.41 15.84 -11.18
C PHE A 141 8.21 17.35 -11.40
N LYS A 142 7.36 17.74 -12.36
CA LYS A 142 7.04 19.15 -12.61
C LYS A 142 6.43 19.83 -11.38
N PHE A 143 5.52 19.14 -10.69
CA PHE A 143 4.94 19.60 -9.44
C PHE A 143 5.97 19.69 -8.30
N LEU A 144 6.90 18.74 -8.18
CA LEU A 144 7.97 18.81 -7.17
C LEU A 144 8.89 20.02 -7.37
N ASN A 145 9.22 20.36 -8.62
CA ASN A 145 10.03 21.54 -8.94
C ASN A 145 9.33 22.87 -8.64
N THR A 146 7.99 22.90 -8.70
CA THR A 146 7.19 24.09 -8.39
C THR A 146 6.47 23.98 -7.04
N PHE A 147 6.93 23.10 -6.15
CA PHE A 147 6.20 22.72 -4.93
C PHE A 147 5.78 23.89 -4.04
N SER A 148 6.64 24.92 -3.94
CA SER A 148 6.39 26.12 -3.13
C SER A 148 5.23 26.97 -3.64
N THR A 149 4.93 26.92 -4.93
CA THR A 149 3.85 27.71 -5.57
C THR A 149 2.59 26.88 -5.85
N LEU A 150 2.63 25.57 -5.59
CA LEU A 150 1.47 24.71 -5.78
C LEU A 150 0.31 25.08 -4.84
N THR A 151 -0.89 25.09 -5.40
CA THR A 151 -2.14 25.16 -4.64
C THR A 151 -2.34 23.90 -3.80
N LEU A 152 -3.26 23.95 -2.84
CA LEU A 152 -3.64 22.77 -2.04
C LEU A 152 -4.13 21.62 -2.92
N VAL A 153 -4.91 21.92 -3.96
CA VAL A 153 -5.42 20.93 -4.91
C VAL A 153 -4.27 20.25 -5.64
N GLN A 154 -3.33 21.01 -6.19
CA GLN A 154 -2.17 20.46 -6.89
C GLN A 154 -1.27 19.63 -5.97
N LYS A 155 -1.11 20.04 -4.71
CA LYS A 155 -0.41 19.25 -3.69
C LYS A 155 -1.11 17.91 -3.43
N CYS A 156 -2.44 17.87 -3.39
CA CYS A 156 -3.20 16.63 -3.28
C CYS A 156 -3.03 15.75 -4.52
N VAL A 157 -3.13 16.33 -5.72
CA VAL A 157 -2.94 15.60 -6.99
C VAL A 157 -1.52 15.04 -7.07
N LEU A 158 -0.49 15.79 -6.67
CA LEU A 158 0.88 15.30 -6.57
C LEU A 158 0.97 14.03 -5.71
N LYS A 159 0.41 14.05 -4.49
CA LYS A 159 0.40 12.87 -3.59
C LYS A 159 -0.25 11.65 -4.25
N LEU A 160 -1.37 11.88 -4.93
CA LEU A 160 -2.09 10.82 -5.65
C LEU A 160 -1.22 10.26 -6.78
N CYS A 161 -0.65 11.12 -7.64
CA CYS A 161 0.21 10.73 -8.76
C CYS A 161 1.43 9.90 -8.33
N VAL A 162 2.19 10.37 -7.33
CA VAL A 162 3.38 9.64 -6.84
C VAL A 162 3.01 8.32 -6.17
N SER A 163 1.81 8.21 -5.62
CA SER A 163 1.27 6.98 -5.03
C SER A 163 0.60 6.07 -6.07
N ASN A 164 0.60 6.45 -7.35
CA ASN A 164 -0.11 5.77 -8.43
C ASN A 164 -1.63 5.61 -8.17
N ILE A 165 -2.21 6.56 -7.43
CA ILE A 165 -3.64 6.66 -7.20
C ILE A 165 -4.17 7.75 -8.12
N ILE A 166 -5.28 7.50 -8.80
CA ILE A 166 -5.87 8.46 -9.73
C ILE A 166 -7.32 8.63 -9.35
N ASN A 167 -7.73 9.87 -9.10
CA ASN A 167 -9.10 10.21 -8.76
C ASN A 167 -9.66 11.18 -9.79
N ILE A 168 -10.24 10.62 -10.85
CA ILE A 168 -10.96 11.37 -11.89
C ILE A 168 -12.45 11.56 -11.58
N ASN A 169 -12.97 10.92 -10.53
CA ASN A 169 -14.38 11.07 -10.12
C ASN A 169 -14.64 12.46 -9.51
N SER A 170 -13.61 13.08 -8.94
CA SER A 170 -13.65 14.48 -8.52
C SER A 170 -13.31 15.38 -9.70
N GLN A 171 -14.26 16.21 -10.14
CA GLN A 171 -14.06 17.16 -11.23
C GLN A 171 -12.82 18.05 -11.01
N VAL A 172 -12.61 18.50 -9.77
CA VAL A 172 -11.48 19.37 -9.39
C VAL A 172 -10.13 18.68 -9.65
N TYR A 173 -10.02 17.38 -9.37
CA TYR A 173 -8.79 16.63 -9.64
C TYR A 173 -8.67 16.24 -11.11
N ALA A 174 -9.79 15.86 -11.76
CA ALA A 174 -9.83 15.53 -13.17
C ALA A 174 -9.36 16.70 -14.05
N GLU A 175 -9.73 17.94 -13.71
CA GLU A 175 -9.26 19.14 -14.41
C GLU A 175 -7.75 19.32 -14.31
N GLU A 176 -7.14 19.06 -13.15
CA GLU A 176 -5.68 19.09 -13.02
C GLU A 176 -5.02 17.99 -13.86
N PHE A 177 -5.51 16.75 -13.83
CA PHE A 177 -4.99 15.69 -14.69
C PHE A 177 -5.08 16.04 -16.19
N ARG A 178 -6.21 16.63 -16.61
CA ARG A 178 -6.43 17.05 -18.01
C ARG A 178 -5.46 18.13 -18.48
N ARG A 179 -4.99 19.00 -17.59
CA ARG A 179 -4.00 20.04 -17.93
C ARG A 179 -2.60 19.49 -18.24
N HIS A 180 -2.29 18.30 -17.72
CA HIS A 180 -0.94 17.73 -17.80
C HIS A 180 -0.83 16.49 -18.68
N LEU A 181 -1.96 15.82 -18.97
CA LEU A 181 -2.01 14.63 -19.81
C LEU A 181 -2.53 14.95 -21.21
N SER A 182 -2.08 14.19 -22.20
CA SER A 182 -2.66 14.27 -23.55
C SER A 182 -4.11 13.81 -23.54
N ILE A 183 -4.91 14.26 -24.52
CA ILE A 183 -6.32 13.88 -24.66
C ILE A 183 -6.48 12.36 -24.66
N SER A 184 -5.67 11.65 -25.45
CA SER A 184 -5.70 10.19 -25.52
C SER A 184 -5.39 9.53 -24.17
N GLN A 185 -4.42 10.03 -23.41
CA GLN A 185 -4.09 9.50 -22.08
C GLN A 185 -5.17 9.82 -21.04
N PHE A 186 -5.80 10.99 -21.14
CA PHE A 186 -6.91 11.36 -20.28
C PHE A 186 -8.17 10.53 -20.56
N GLU A 187 -8.43 10.21 -21.82
CA GLU A 187 -9.49 9.28 -22.22
C GLU A 187 -9.20 7.87 -21.72
N GLN A 188 -7.95 7.39 -21.85
CA GLN A 188 -7.52 6.12 -21.26
C GLN A 188 -7.80 6.08 -19.76
N LEU A 189 -7.44 7.14 -19.03
CA LEU A 189 -7.76 7.26 -17.60
C LEU A 189 -9.25 7.25 -17.32
N SER A 190 -10.02 8.03 -18.09
CA SER A 190 -11.46 8.15 -17.93
C SER A 190 -12.18 6.82 -18.19
N ALA A 191 -11.60 5.99 -19.05
CA ALA A 191 -12.07 4.64 -19.35
C ALA A 191 -11.64 3.59 -18.31
N LEU A 192 -10.67 3.89 -17.44
CA LEU A 192 -10.32 3.02 -16.32
C LEU A 192 -11.47 3.03 -15.31
N SER A 193 -12.36 2.05 -15.41
CA SER A 193 -13.28 1.71 -14.34
C SER A 193 -12.47 1.38 -13.09
N ALA A 194 -12.91 1.85 -11.92
CA ALA A 194 -12.36 1.37 -10.65
C ALA A 194 -12.30 -0.16 -10.70
N PRO A 195 -11.19 -0.80 -10.30
CA PRO A 195 -11.16 -2.24 -10.16
C PRO A 195 -12.37 -2.58 -9.30
N ALA A 196 -13.24 -3.47 -9.79
CA ALA A 196 -14.31 -4.03 -8.99
C ALA A 196 -13.64 -4.83 -7.85
N MET A 197 -13.21 -4.13 -6.81
CA MET A 197 -12.63 -4.68 -5.57
C MET A 197 -13.69 -5.46 -4.77
N ILE A 198 -14.91 -5.42 -5.25
CA ILE A 198 -16.11 -6.00 -4.70
C ILE A 198 -16.82 -6.60 -5.92
N GLU A 199 -17.09 -7.91 -5.87
CA GLU A 199 -17.93 -8.55 -6.90
C GLU A 199 -19.22 -7.74 -7.03
N GLN A 200 -19.75 -7.55 -8.25
CA GLN A 200 -20.96 -6.73 -8.47
C GLN A 200 -22.11 -7.14 -7.56
N GLU A 201 -22.20 -8.43 -7.23
CA GLU A 201 -23.15 -8.98 -6.26
C GLU A 201 -22.91 -8.43 -4.85
N THR A 202 -21.66 -8.38 -4.39
CA THR A 202 -21.30 -7.82 -3.08
C THR A 202 -21.48 -6.29 -3.05
N GLU A 203 -21.28 -5.57 -4.16
CA GLU A 203 -21.56 -4.13 -4.25
C GLU A 203 -23.05 -3.84 -4.17
N ALA A 204 -23.86 -4.62 -4.90
CA ALA A 204 -25.32 -4.56 -4.83
C ALA A 204 -25.82 -4.85 -3.41
N GLU A 205 -25.28 -5.88 -2.75
CA GLU A 205 -25.59 -6.20 -1.36
C GLU A 205 -25.29 -5.04 -0.40
N VAL A 206 -24.10 -4.43 -0.52
CA VAL A 206 -23.69 -3.29 0.31
C VAL A 206 -24.61 -2.10 0.09
N LYS A 207 -24.96 -1.80 -1.16
CA LYS A 207 -25.86 -0.68 -1.51
C LYS A 207 -27.28 -0.91 -0.99
N THR A 208 -27.81 -2.12 -1.16
CA THR A 208 -29.13 -2.48 -0.60
C THR A 208 -29.14 -2.37 0.92
N LEU A 209 -28.09 -2.84 1.59
CA LEU A 209 -27.98 -2.77 3.04
C LEU A 209 -27.85 -1.33 3.55
N PHE A 210 -27.10 -0.49 2.84
CA PHE A 210 -26.98 0.94 3.14
C PHE A 210 -28.33 1.64 3.03
N GLU A 211 -29.08 1.43 1.93
CA GLU A 211 -30.41 2.03 1.75
C GLU A 211 -31.43 1.54 2.78
N GLN A 212 -31.40 0.25 3.13
CA GLN A 212 -32.24 -0.30 4.21
C GLN A 212 -31.91 0.34 5.56
N SER A 213 -30.62 0.45 5.89
CA SER A 213 -30.16 1.05 7.15
C SER A 213 -30.51 2.53 7.20
N LYS A 214 -30.33 3.27 6.10
CA LYS A 214 -30.72 4.67 5.96
C LYS A 214 -32.21 4.87 6.19
N LYS A 215 -33.07 4.01 5.62
CA LYS A 215 -34.53 4.08 5.84
C LYS A 215 -34.93 3.85 7.30
N ILE A 216 -34.28 2.92 7.97
CA ILE A 216 -34.55 2.63 9.39
C ILE A 216 -34.09 3.81 10.27
N VAL A 217 -32.90 4.36 10.02
CA VAL A 217 -32.29 5.42 10.85
C VAL A 217 -32.91 6.80 10.60
N PHE A 218 -33.08 7.18 9.34
CA PHE A 218 -33.44 8.57 8.96
C PHE A 218 -34.89 8.73 8.51
N GLU A 219 -35.53 7.66 8.02
CA GLU A 219 -36.89 7.71 7.46
C GLU A 219 -37.93 7.03 8.36
N GLY A 220 -37.52 6.54 9.54
CA GLY A 220 -38.43 5.99 10.56
C GLY A 220 -39.10 4.67 10.17
N ALA A 221 -38.52 3.91 9.24
CA ALA A 221 -39.05 2.60 8.85
C ALA A 221 -39.01 1.61 10.04
N ALA A 222 -40.05 0.78 10.18
CA ALA A 222 -40.14 -0.20 11.26
C ALA A 222 -39.01 -1.26 11.17
N GLY A 223 -38.13 -1.28 12.16
CA GLY A 223 -37.03 -2.24 12.30
C GLY A 223 -36.05 -1.82 13.40
N SER A 224 -35.27 -2.77 13.94
CA SER A 224 -34.16 -2.49 14.86
C SER A 224 -32.85 -2.87 14.19
N LEU A 225 -31.90 -1.94 14.15
CA LEU A 225 -30.53 -2.24 13.73
C LEU A 225 -29.74 -2.73 14.95
N ASP A 226 -29.38 -4.00 14.95
CA ASP A 226 -28.46 -4.58 15.93
C ASP A 226 -27.06 -4.60 15.32
N PHE A 227 -26.10 -3.87 15.92
CA PHE A 227 -24.76 -3.71 15.38
C PHE A 227 -23.68 -4.09 16.41
N ASP A 228 -22.91 -5.12 16.05
CA ASP A 228 -21.68 -5.54 16.72
C ASP A 228 -20.51 -5.25 15.75
N VAL A 229 -19.68 -4.26 16.11
CA VAL A 229 -18.60 -3.73 15.25
C VAL A 229 -17.51 -4.77 14.97
N GLU A 230 -17.48 -5.84 15.77
CA GLU A 230 -16.56 -6.98 15.63
C GLU A 230 -17.08 -8.04 14.63
N LYS A 231 -18.38 -8.05 14.30
CA LYS A 231 -19.01 -9.03 13.40
C LYS A 231 -19.21 -8.52 11.98
N GLY A 232 -18.09 -8.44 11.25
CA GLY A 232 -18.08 -8.42 9.78
C GLY A 232 -18.49 -7.12 9.11
N LYS A 233 -18.38 -7.11 7.77
CA LYS A 233 -18.51 -5.90 6.93
C LYS A 233 -19.91 -5.27 6.97
N LYS A 234 -20.98 -6.07 7.16
CA LYS A 234 -22.38 -5.62 7.14
C LYS A 234 -22.72 -4.70 8.33
N GLN A 235 -22.23 -5.00 9.54
CA GLN A 235 -22.54 -4.21 10.73
C GLN A 235 -21.70 -2.92 10.84
N ARG A 236 -20.53 -2.87 10.18
CA ARG A 236 -19.73 -1.64 10.06
C ARG A 236 -20.39 -0.58 9.18
N ILE A 237 -21.12 -0.99 8.14
CA ILE A 237 -21.87 -0.07 7.28
C ILE A 237 -23.02 0.58 8.07
N ALA A 238 -23.78 -0.22 8.83
CA ALA A 238 -24.84 0.29 9.70
C ALA A 238 -24.28 1.27 10.76
N PHE A 239 -23.14 0.95 11.38
CA PHE A 239 -22.46 1.84 12.32
C PHE A 239 -22.09 3.20 11.69
N ILE A 240 -21.56 3.21 10.46
CA ILE A 240 -21.24 4.45 9.73
C ILE A 240 -22.51 5.28 9.48
N CYS A 241 -23.61 4.65 9.04
CA CYS A 241 -24.88 5.35 8.81
C CYS A 241 -25.49 5.97 10.08
N THR A 242 -25.23 5.40 11.26
CA THR A 242 -25.81 5.86 12.53
C THR A 242 -24.96 6.93 13.23
N TYR A 243 -23.64 6.93 13.02
CA TYR A 243 -22.70 7.72 13.82
C TYR A 243 -21.80 8.70 13.03
N MET A 244 -21.92 8.78 11.70
CA MET A 244 -21.36 9.88 10.89
C MET A 244 -22.48 10.74 10.32
#